data_AF-A0A6G0XTN2-F1
#
_entry.id   AF-A0A6G0XTN2-F1
#
_cell.length_a   1.000
_cell.length_b   1.000
_cell.length_c   1.000
_cell.angle_alpha   90.00
_cell.angle_beta   90.00
_cell.angle_gamma   90.00
#
_symmetry.space_group_name_H-M   'P 1'
#
loop_
_entity.id
_entity.type
_entity.pdbx_description
1 polymer ?
#
loop_
_entity_poly.entity_id
_entity_poly.type
_entity_poly.pdbx_seq_one_letter_code
_entity_poly.pdbx_strand_id
1 'polypeptide(L)'
;MTRADPNCAEPVCDSKTDMFRSGVLGKKKKHGKTPLECPLDREELGRASWGLLHTMAAYYPENPSDVDKARAKAFVDSFAQLYPCKHCAADFQESIQVIPPRVNSRIDFSLWMCEQHNRVTTKLDKKPFPCTIDALDKRWKTGVPACWAKKEDEITAEESLGQD
;
A
#
# COMPACT_ATOMS: atom_id res chain seq x y z
N MET A 1 -4.33 18.91 38.89
CA MET A 1 -5.20 19.49 37.85
C MET A 1 -4.38 19.74 36.60
N THR A 2 -4.37 18.80 35.66
CA THR A 2 -4.18 19.07 34.23
C THR A 2 -5.01 18.03 33.49
N ARG A 3 -5.85 18.54 32.60
CA ARG A 3 -7.01 17.89 31.99
C ARG A 3 -6.62 16.59 31.31
N ALA A 4 -7.34 15.51 31.62
CA ALA A 4 -7.48 14.40 30.70
C ALA A 4 -8.05 14.97 29.40
N ASP A 5 -7.26 14.92 28.33
CA ASP A 5 -7.69 15.31 27.00
C ASP A 5 -8.75 14.29 26.53
N PRO A 6 -9.99 14.72 26.28
CA PRO A 6 -11.05 13.81 25.80
C PRO A 6 -10.77 13.23 24.40
N ASN A 7 -9.69 13.65 23.72
CA ASN A 7 -9.25 13.07 22.44
C ASN A 7 -8.25 11.92 22.57
N CYS A 8 -7.82 11.52 23.78
CA CYS A 8 -6.88 10.41 23.97
C CYS A 8 -7.57 9.04 24.16
N ALA A 9 -8.67 8.80 23.44
CA ALA A 9 -9.43 7.55 23.49
C ALA A 9 -9.09 6.57 22.35
N GLU A 10 -7.99 6.73 21.61
CA GLU A 10 -7.56 5.73 20.61
C GLU A 10 -6.04 5.47 20.63
N PRO A 11 -5.59 4.21 20.76
CA PRO A 11 -4.18 3.88 20.74
C PRO A 11 -3.70 3.76 19.29
N VAL A 12 -3.48 4.89 18.62
CA VAL A 12 -2.79 4.93 17.32
C VAL A 12 -1.26 5.05 17.48
N CYS A 13 -0.75 5.04 18.72
CA CYS A 13 0.64 5.38 19.00
C CYS A 13 1.49 4.25 19.60
N ASP A 14 0.99 3.01 19.72
CA ASP A 14 1.81 1.93 20.28
C ASP A 14 2.62 1.20 19.19
N SER A 15 3.82 1.73 18.95
CA SER A 15 4.84 1.15 18.09
C SER A 15 5.38 -0.14 18.73
N LYS A 16 5.19 -1.30 18.08
CA LYS A 16 5.57 -2.66 18.56
C LYS A 16 7.09 -2.91 18.72
N THR A 17 7.91 -1.87 18.83
CA THR A 17 9.38 -2.01 18.94
C THR A 17 9.86 -2.30 20.37
N ASP A 18 9.00 -2.25 21.40
CA ASP A 18 9.43 -2.41 22.79
C ASP A 18 9.25 -3.82 23.41
N MET A 19 8.91 -4.84 22.60
CA MET A 19 8.68 -6.21 23.10
C MET A 19 9.92 -7.13 23.08
N PHE A 20 11.14 -6.58 23.01
CA PHE A 20 12.38 -7.35 23.04
C PHE A 20 13.17 -7.23 24.35
N ARG A 21 12.51 -7.41 25.51
CA ARG A 21 13.19 -7.75 26.77
C ARG A 21 12.32 -8.61 27.68
N SER A 22 12.25 -9.91 27.39
CA SER A 22 12.22 -10.97 28.42
C SER A 22 12.35 -12.32 27.74
N GLY A 23 13.42 -13.04 28.09
CA GLY A 23 13.73 -14.34 27.53
C GLY A 23 13.05 -15.50 28.24
N VAL A 24 13.08 -16.63 27.52
CA VAL A 24 13.20 -18.02 28.01
C VAL A 24 11.89 -18.77 28.35
N LEU A 25 11.76 -19.93 27.65
CA LEU A 25 10.93 -21.13 27.87
C LEU A 25 9.46 -21.15 27.41
N GLY A 26 9.20 -22.04 26.44
CA GLY A 26 8.22 -23.12 26.68
C GLY A 26 6.88 -23.10 25.93
N LYS A 27 6.76 -24.07 25.01
CA LYS A 27 5.57 -24.83 24.58
C LYS A 27 4.51 -24.21 23.65
N LYS A 28 4.25 -25.01 22.61
CA LYS A 28 3.15 -24.98 21.64
C LYS A 28 1.76 -24.97 22.28
N LYS A 29 0.89 -24.11 21.74
CA LYS A 29 -0.48 -24.33 21.20
C LYS A 29 -1.32 -23.08 21.46
N LYS A 30 -1.77 -22.40 20.41
CA LYS A 30 -2.94 -21.50 20.44
C LYS A 30 -3.83 -21.95 19.29
N HIS A 31 -4.77 -22.86 19.53
CA HIS A 31 -6.20 -22.52 19.69
C HIS A 31 -6.56 -21.26 18.90
N GLY A 32 -7.22 -21.50 17.75
CA GLY A 32 -7.78 -20.48 16.90
C GLY A 32 -8.73 -19.60 17.71
N LYS A 33 -8.30 -18.39 17.99
CA LYS A 33 -9.21 -17.27 18.16
C LYS A 33 -9.31 -16.63 16.79
N THR A 34 -10.51 -16.53 16.25
CA THR A 34 -10.77 -15.61 15.14
C THR A 34 -10.15 -14.26 15.53
N PRO A 35 -9.28 -13.66 14.70
CA PRO A 35 -8.75 -12.34 14.98
C PRO A 35 -9.91 -11.40 15.28
N LEU A 36 -9.82 -10.61 16.35
CA LEU A 36 -10.81 -9.56 16.59
C LEU A 36 -10.79 -8.63 15.37
N GLU A 37 -11.95 -8.42 14.75
CA GLU A 37 -12.10 -7.52 13.60
C GLU A 37 -12.06 -6.07 14.09
N CYS A 38 -10.85 -5.58 14.35
CA CYS A 38 -10.60 -4.20 14.74
C CYS A 38 -10.46 -3.30 13.49
N PRO A 39 -10.73 -1.97 13.62
CA PRO A 39 -10.32 -1.01 12.61
C PRO A 39 -8.82 -1.09 12.32
N LEU A 40 -8.43 -0.84 11.08
CA LEU A 40 -7.03 -0.92 10.66
C LEU A 40 -6.18 0.13 11.37
N ASP A 41 -5.02 -0.29 11.87
CA ASP A 41 -3.99 0.64 12.32
C ASP A 41 -3.31 1.36 11.13
N ARG A 42 -2.43 2.34 11.43
CA ARG A 42 -1.70 3.11 10.42
C ARG A 42 -0.92 2.22 9.44
N GLU A 43 -0.30 1.15 9.94
CA GLU A 43 0.53 0.28 9.11
C GLU A 43 -0.30 -0.68 8.26
N GLU A 44 -1.38 -1.23 8.83
CA GLU A 44 -2.35 -2.06 8.13
C GLU A 44 -3.02 -1.28 7.00
N LEU A 45 -3.51 -0.06 7.29
CA LEU A 45 -4.06 0.85 6.29
C LEU A 45 -3.03 1.19 5.23
N GLY A 46 -1.78 1.48 5.63
CA GLY A 46 -0.67 1.73 4.71
C GLY A 46 -0.42 0.57 3.76
N ARG A 47 -0.31 -0.66 4.28
CA ARG A 47 -0.09 -1.86 3.46
C ARG A 47 -1.25 -2.11 2.49
N ALA A 48 -2.50 -1.98 2.97
CA ALA A 48 -3.68 -2.16 2.13
C ALA A 48 -3.75 -1.12 1.01
N SER A 49 -3.44 0.14 1.35
CA SER A 49 -3.45 1.26 0.41
C SER A 49 -2.37 1.12 -0.66
N TRP A 50 -1.14 0.76 -0.28
CA TRP A 50 -0.09 0.45 -1.25
C TRP A 50 -0.46 -0.75 -2.13
N GLY A 51 -1.14 -1.75 -1.58
CA GLY A 51 -1.70 -2.85 -2.36
C GLY A 51 -2.64 -2.35 -3.46
N LEU A 52 -3.62 -1.52 -3.12
CA LEU A 52 -4.53 -0.91 -4.09
C LEU A 52 -3.77 -0.08 -5.15
N LEU A 53 -2.91 0.84 -4.71
CA LEU A 53 -2.23 1.79 -5.59
C LEU A 53 -1.28 1.10 -6.58
N HIS A 54 -0.50 0.12 -6.13
CA HIS A 54 0.39 -0.63 -7.01
C HIS A 54 -0.39 -1.51 -7.99
N THR A 55 -1.48 -2.15 -7.56
CA THR A 55 -2.33 -2.93 -8.47
C THR A 55 -3.00 -2.03 -9.52
N MET A 56 -3.50 -0.85 -9.12
CA MET A 56 -4.03 0.14 -10.08
C MET A 56 -2.99 0.53 -11.13
N ALA A 57 -1.74 0.79 -10.73
CA ALA A 57 -0.68 1.13 -11.67
C ALA A 57 -0.29 -0.06 -12.57
N ALA A 58 -0.25 -1.27 -12.02
CA ALA A 58 0.10 -2.49 -12.73
C ALA A 58 -0.90 -2.89 -13.82
N TYR A 59 -2.18 -2.52 -13.64
CA TYR A 59 -3.28 -2.77 -14.58
C TYR A 59 -3.77 -1.52 -15.32
N TYR A 60 -3.05 -0.40 -15.18
CA TYR A 60 -3.30 0.80 -15.97
C TYR A 60 -3.06 0.52 -17.46
N PRO A 61 -3.78 1.18 -18.41
CA PRO A 61 -3.60 0.91 -19.83
C PRO A 61 -2.18 1.17 -20.32
N GLU A 62 -1.69 0.33 -21.25
CA GLU A 62 -0.40 0.56 -21.92
C GLU A 62 -0.43 1.86 -22.75
N ASN A 63 -1.56 2.12 -23.42
CA ASN A 63 -1.82 3.32 -24.22
C ASN A 63 -3.07 4.05 -23.69
N PRO A 64 -2.96 4.79 -22.56
CA PRO A 64 -4.11 5.43 -21.93
C PRO A 64 -4.67 6.59 -22.76
N SER A 65 -6.00 6.71 -22.79
CA SER A 65 -6.65 7.89 -23.37
C SER A 65 -6.40 9.13 -22.52
N ASP A 66 -6.66 10.33 -23.06
CA ASP A 66 -6.54 11.55 -22.25
C ASP A 66 -7.53 11.59 -21.09
N VAL A 67 -8.67 10.90 -21.22
CA VAL A 67 -9.63 10.72 -20.13
C VAL A 67 -9.04 9.84 -19.02
N ASP A 68 -8.34 8.75 -19.37
CA ASP A 68 -7.71 7.87 -18.37
C ASP A 68 -6.58 8.60 -17.63
N LYS A 69 -5.77 9.37 -18.36
CA LYS A 69 -4.73 10.23 -17.76
C LYS A 69 -5.31 11.23 -16.79
N ALA A 70 -6.41 11.90 -17.16
CA ALA A 70 -7.09 12.87 -16.30
C ALA A 70 -7.65 12.19 -15.04
N ARG A 71 -8.29 11.02 -15.20
CA ARG A 71 -8.83 10.23 -14.09
C ARG A 71 -7.73 9.76 -13.13
N ALA A 72 -6.61 9.26 -13.65
CA ALA A 72 -5.49 8.81 -12.83
C ALA A 72 -4.89 9.96 -12.00
N LYS A 73 -4.69 11.14 -12.61
CA LYS A 73 -4.23 12.34 -11.89
C LYS A 73 -5.21 12.79 -10.82
N ALA A 74 -6.49 12.88 -11.16
CA ALA A 74 -7.55 13.26 -10.22
C ALA A 74 -7.68 12.27 -9.06
N PHE A 75 -7.53 10.97 -9.34
CA PHE A 75 -7.53 9.92 -8.33
C PHE A 75 -6.37 10.08 -7.35
N VAL A 76 -5.14 10.27 -7.85
CA VAL A 76 -3.97 10.48 -6.98
C VAL A 76 -4.12 11.73 -6.11
N ASP A 77 -4.58 12.83 -6.69
CA ASP A 77 -4.81 14.08 -5.97
C ASP A 77 -5.90 13.92 -4.88
N SER A 78 -7.03 13.29 -5.24
CA SER A 78 -8.11 13.00 -4.29
C SER A 78 -7.64 12.05 -3.18
N PHE A 79 -6.87 11.02 -3.52
CA PHE A 79 -6.29 10.10 -2.54
C PHE A 79 -5.37 10.85 -1.56
N ALA A 80 -4.52 11.75 -2.05
CA ALA A 80 -3.62 12.54 -1.21
C ALA A 80 -4.38 13.47 -0.24
N GLN A 81 -5.53 14.02 -0.66
CA GLN A 81 -6.37 14.87 0.18
C GLN A 81 -7.18 14.07 1.21
N LEU A 82 -7.68 12.89 0.82
CA LEU A 82 -8.62 12.10 1.64
C LEU A 82 -7.93 11.05 2.52
N TYR A 83 -6.62 10.85 2.40
CA TYR A 83 -5.92 9.81 3.15
C TYR A 83 -6.03 10.02 4.68
N PRO A 84 -6.56 9.06 5.47
CA PRO A 84 -6.94 9.31 6.86
C PRO A 84 -5.80 9.68 7.82
N CYS A 85 -4.58 9.20 7.54
CA CYS A 85 -3.40 9.56 8.31
C CYS A 85 -2.96 11.00 7.97
N LYS A 86 -3.36 11.99 8.79
CA LYS A 86 -3.12 13.42 8.54
C LYS A 86 -1.68 13.78 8.12
N HIS A 87 -0.68 13.29 8.86
CA HIS A 87 0.72 13.58 8.55
C HIS A 87 1.21 12.83 7.30
N CYS A 88 0.76 11.59 7.09
CA CYS A 88 1.04 10.85 5.86
C CYS A 88 0.44 11.53 4.63
N ALA A 89 -0.79 12.06 4.76
CA ALA A 89 -1.51 12.77 3.72
C ALA A 89 -0.80 14.07 3.33
N ALA A 90 -0.44 14.90 4.32
CA ALA A 90 0.31 16.14 4.08
C ALA A 90 1.66 15.87 3.39
N ASP A 91 2.38 14.84 3.83
CA ASP A 91 3.65 14.42 3.22
C ASP A 91 3.47 13.98 1.76
N PHE A 92 2.42 13.21 1.48
CA PHE A 92 2.13 12.74 0.13
C PHE A 92 1.68 13.89 -0.78
N GLN A 93 0.88 14.82 -0.28
CA GLN A 93 0.48 16.04 -1.01
C GLN A 93 1.70 16.86 -1.44
N GLU A 94 2.68 17.07 -0.55
CA GLU A 94 3.93 17.73 -0.93
C GLU A 94 4.71 16.92 -1.98
N SER A 95 4.82 15.60 -1.78
CA SER A 95 5.56 14.72 -2.67
C SER A 95 5.01 14.71 -4.11
N ILE A 96 3.68 14.71 -4.29
CA ILE A 96 3.06 14.72 -5.62
C ILE A 96 3.16 16.08 -6.32
N GLN A 97 3.44 17.18 -5.60
CA GLN A 97 3.77 18.47 -6.23
C GLN A 97 5.21 18.49 -6.75
N VAL A 98 6.15 17.94 -5.96
CA VAL A 98 7.57 17.87 -6.35
C VAL A 98 7.80 16.84 -7.46
N ILE A 99 7.08 15.72 -7.42
CA ILE A 99 7.20 14.63 -8.38
C ILE A 99 5.78 14.27 -8.87
N PRO A 100 5.27 14.99 -9.89
CA PRO A 100 3.90 14.81 -10.36
C PRO A 100 3.66 13.42 -10.96
N PRO A 101 2.42 12.90 -10.87
CA PRO A 101 2.06 11.59 -11.43
C PRO A 101 2.38 11.47 -12.92
N ARG A 102 3.20 10.49 -13.27
CA ARG A 102 3.48 10.11 -14.66
C ARG A 102 2.47 9.05 -15.10
N VAL A 103 1.56 9.42 -15.97
CA VAL A 103 0.39 8.58 -16.34
C VAL A 103 0.29 8.35 -17.85
N ASN A 104 1.39 8.53 -18.59
CA ASN A 104 1.39 8.41 -20.05
C ASN A 104 1.37 6.95 -20.54
N SER A 105 1.73 6.01 -19.68
CA SER A 105 1.69 4.57 -19.94
C SER A 105 1.59 3.82 -18.60
N ARG A 106 1.25 2.53 -18.66
CA ARG A 106 1.34 1.60 -17.52
C ARG A 106 2.70 1.61 -16.86
N ILE A 107 3.76 1.58 -17.67
CA ILE A 107 5.15 1.55 -17.20
C ILE A 107 5.48 2.83 -16.44
N ASP A 108 5.16 4.00 -17.03
CA ASP A 108 5.40 5.30 -16.39
C ASP A 108 4.70 5.40 -15.03
N PHE A 109 3.44 4.95 -14.97
CA PHE A 109 2.66 5.04 -13.73
C PHE A 109 3.15 4.05 -12.67
N SER A 110 3.54 2.84 -13.07
CA SER A 110 4.10 1.83 -12.18
C SER A 110 5.44 2.27 -11.58
N LEU A 111 6.33 2.84 -12.41
CA LEU A 111 7.62 3.35 -11.94
C LEU A 111 7.45 4.55 -11.01
N TRP A 112 6.57 5.50 -11.37
CA TRP A 112 6.25 6.63 -10.49
C TRP A 112 5.67 6.17 -9.15
N MET A 113 4.76 5.19 -9.15
CA MET A 113 4.18 4.65 -7.92
C MET A 113 5.25 3.99 -7.03
N CYS A 114 6.19 3.27 -7.64
CA CYS A 114 7.34 2.70 -6.93
C CYS A 114 8.25 3.77 -6.32
N GLU A 115 8.54 4.85 -7.05
CA GLU A 115 9.32 5.97 -6.54
C GLU A 115 8.64 6.64 -5.34
N GLN A 116 7.33 6.89 -5.39
CA GLN A 116 6.59 7.44 -4.25
C GLN A 116 6.65 6.52 -3.03
N HIS A 117 6.45 5.21 -3.23
CA HIS A 117 6.52 4.23 -2.15
C HIS A 117 7.95 4.15 -1.56
N ASN A 118 8.98 4.22 -2.40
CA ASN A 118 10.37 4.23 -1.95
C ASN A 118 10.73 5.49 -1.17
N ARG A 119 10.16 6.65 -1.50
CA ARG A 119 10.36 7.88 -0.70
C ARG A 119 9.86 7.69 0.73
N VAL A 120 8.66 7.13 0.92
CA VAL A 120 8.14 6.78 2.25
C VAL A 120 8.99 5.70 2.91
N THR A 121 9.42 4.69 2.15
CA THR A 121 10.28 3.60 2.65
C THR A 121 11.59 4.14 3.21
N THR A 122 12.24 5.07 2.50
CA THR A 122 13.48 5.73 2.95
C THR A 122 13.23 6.63 4.16
N LYS A 123 12.13 7.39 4.21
CA LYS A 123 11.76 8.19 5.39
C LYS A 123 11.55 7.35 6.66
N LEU A 124 11.25 6.06 6.50
CA LEU A 124 11.08 5.10 7.58
C LEU A 124 12.33 4.23 7.81
N ASP A 125 13.49 4.62 7.27
CA ASP A 125 14.77 3.90 7.37
C ASP A 125 14.70 2.43 6.91
N LYS A 126 13.83 2.14 5.95
CA LYS A 126 13.68 0.80 5.35
C LYS A 126 14.42 0.71 4.01
N LYS A 127 14.73 -0.51 3.59
CA LYS A 127 15.39 -0.77 2.30
C LYS A 127 14.44 -0.51 1.13
N PRO A 128 14.81 0.33 0.15
CA PRO A 128 14.01 0.56 -1.05
C PRO A 128 13.78 -0.71 -1.88
N PHE A 129 12.62 -0.76 -2.55
CA PHE A 129 12.29 -1.78 -3.53
C PHE A 129 12.94 -1.47 -4.90
N PRO A 130 13.43 -2.46 -5.66
CA PRO A 130 13.96 -2.21 -6.99
C PRO A 130 12.82 -1.80 -7.96
N CYS A 131 12.79 -0.54 -8.38
CA CYS A 131 11.80 -0.03 -9.33
C CYS A 131 12.14 -0.40 -10.78
N THR A 132 12.21 -1.70 -11.07
CA THR A 132 12.24 -2.21 -12.46
C THR A 132 10.87 -2.76 -12.81
N ILE A 133 10.48 -2.69 -14.09
CA ILE A 133 9.16 -3.19 -14.50
C ILE A 133 9.01 -4.68 -14.22
N ASP A 134 10.06 -5.48 -14.42
CA ASP A 134 10.05 -6.92 -14.12
C ASP A 134 9.80 -7.22 -12.64
N ALA A 135 10.43 -6.44 -11.74
CA ALA A 135 10.25 -6.62 -10.29
C ALA A 135 8.85 -6.19 -9.84
N LEU A 136 8.33 -5.10 -10.42
CA LEU A 136 6.99 -4.60 -10.15
C LEU A 136 5.91 -5.56 -10.68
N ASP A 137 6.05 -6.03 -11.91
CA ASP A 137 5.11 -6.97 -12.53
C ASP A 137 5.07 -8.28 -11.74
N LYS A 138 6.24 -8.84 -11.41
CA LYS A 138 6.33 -10.03 -10.57
C LYS A 138 5.63 -9.85 -9.22
N ARG A 139 5.68 -8.64 -8.64
CA ARG A 139 5.10 -8.38 -7.32
C ARG A 139 3.60 -8.05 -7.36
N TRP A 140 3.15 -7.33 -8.38
CA TRP A 140 1.83 -6.66 -8.39
C TRP A 140 0.92 -7.07 -9.54
N LYS A 141 1.41 -7.85 -10.52
CA LYS A 141 0.67 -8.28 -11.70
C LYS A 141 0.69 -9.79 -11.90
N THR A 142 1.88 -10.36 -12.08
CA THR A 142 2.06 -11.73 -12.57
C THR A 142 2.48 -12.73 -11.50
N GLY A 143 2.89 -12.30 -10.31
CA GLY A 143 3.24 -13.23 -9.23
C GLY A 143 4.38 -14.22 -9.57
N VAL A 144 4.48 -15.29 -8.78
CA VAL A 144 5.31 -16.48 -9.09
C VAL A 144 4.41 -17.61 -9.60
N PRO A 145 4.93 -18.66 -10.26
CA PRO A 145 4.08 -19.78 -10.74
C PRO A 145 3.16 -20.39 -9.66
N ALA A 146 3.60 -20.40 -8.40
CA ALA A 146 2.80 -20.87 -7.28
C ALA A 146 1.54 -20.03 -6.99
N CYS A 147 1.46 -18.79 -7.47
CA CYS A 147 0.26 -17.94 -7.37
C CYS A 147 -0.89 -18.46 -8.24
N TRP A 148 -0.59 -19.26 -9.26
CA TRP A 148 -1.55 -19.71 -10.29
C TRP A 148 -1.72 -21.22 -10.35
N ALA A 149 -1.13 -21.96 -9.41
CA ALA A 149 -1.38 -23.39 -9.25
C ALA A 149 -2.84 -23.57 -8.78
N LYS A 150 -3.76 -23.63 -9.75
CA LYS A 150 -5.20 -23.47 -9.58
C LYS A 150 -5.82 -24.46 -8.57
N LYS A 151 -6.87 -23.98 -7.89
CA LYS A 151 -8.07 -24.76 -7.58
C LYS A 151 -9.03 -24.64 -8.77
N GLU A 152 -9.70 -25.72 -9.15
CA GLU A 152 -10.44 -25.83 -10.43
C GLU A 152 -11.60 -24.84 -10.61
N ASP A 153 -12.06 -24.13 -9.56
CA ASP A 153 -13.27 -23.31 -9.56
C ASP A 153 -13.07 -21.80 -9.27
N GLU A 154 -11.85 -21.26 -9.33
CA GLU A 154 -11.56 -19.86 -8.96
C GLU A 154 -11.15 -19.01 -10.18
N ILE A 155 -11.85 -17.89 -10.39
CA ILE A 155 -11.51 -16.88 -11.41
C ILE A 155 -10.13 -16.30 -11.06
N THR A 156 -9.19 -16.32 -12.00
CA THR A 156 -7.83 -15.84 -11.69
C THR A 156 -7.77 -14.32 -11.61
N ALA A 157 -6.72 -13.78 -10.98
CA ALA A 157 -6.47 -12.35 -11.03
C ALA A 157 -6.20 -11.84 -12.46
N GLU A 158 -5.72 -12.69 -13.38
CA GLU A 158 -5.65 -12.32 -14.80
C GLU A 158 -7.03 -12.22 -15.46
N GLU A 159 -8.00 -13.01 -15.00
CA GLU A 159 -9.38 -13.02 -15.52
C GLU A 159 -10.26 -11.93 -14.88
N SER A 160 -9.91 -11.45 -13.68
CA SER A 160 -10.74 -10.52 -12.89
C SER A 160 -10.19 -9.10 -12.76
N LEU A 161 -8.92 -8.87 -13.04
CA LEU A 161 -8.29 -7.54 -12.94
C LEU A 161 -7.83 -7.06 -14.32
N GLY A 162 -8.11 -5.80 -14.62
CA GLY A 162 -7.75 -5.16 -15.88
C GLY A 162 -8.85 -4.22 -16.39
N GLN A 163 -8.53 -3.51 -17.47
CA GLN A 163 -9.52 -2.80 -18.29
C GLN A 163 -9.39 -3.35 -19.72
N ASP A 164 -10.52 -3.54 -20.39
CA ASP A 164 -10.60 -4.01 -21.78
C ASP A 164 -10.03 -3.00 -22.79
#